data_AF-A0A182EC74-F1
#
_entry.id   AF-A0A182EC74-F1
#
_cell.length_a   1.000
_cell.length_b   1.000
_cell.length_c   1.000
_cell.angle_alpha   90.00
_cell.angle_beta   90.00
_cell.angle_gamma   90.00
#
_symmetry.space_group_name_H-M   'P 1'
#
loop_
_entity.id
_entity.type
_entity.pdbx_description
1 polymer ?
#
loop_
_entity_poly.entity_id
_entity_poly.type
_entity_poly.pdbx_seq_one_letter_code
_entity_poly.pdbx_strand_id
1 'polypeptide(L)'
;MILGKGCQPPPYYGTYSPFPPALSGGLTRPYADSADFNAVNDEHPSLFAAPSNLRENLDVIQVISDLNCHRFDSNCRWSNTNEDELDWKVLMSTPEAEPLVSALQTAHLPDASAAVLLSGNRNTYDSGQLVSDLLPCIVTPLQLTATVWRTSSDGPFQQQQKQQPNLKICSRNTHQPYSNCNLFPIQNGIPVTVNIPGPRDPTTPAQVLFKFYN
;
A
#
# COMPACT_ATOMS: atom_id res chain seq x y z
N MET A 1 -12.19 3.56 -3.92
CA MET A 1 -12.62 3.77 -5.31
C MET A 1 -12.04 5.08 -5.81
N ILE A 2 -11.32 5.09 -6.93
CA ILE A 2 -10.82 6.28 -7.60
C ILE A 2 -11.61 6.49 -8.89
N LEU A 3 -12.04 7.73 -9.12
CA LEU A 3 -12.76 8.19 -10.29
C LEU A 3 -11.99 9.34 -10.96
N GLY A 4 -11.98 9.34 -12.29
CA GLY A 4 -11.36 10.39 -13.11
C GLY A 4 -10.94 9.89 -14.48
N LYS A 5 -10.41 10.79 -15.31
CA LYS A 5 -9.80 10.44 -16.61
C LYS A 5 -8.29 10.65 -16.52
N GLY A 6 -7.54 9.58 -16.78
CA GLY A 6 -6.09 9.62 -16.90
C GLY A 6 -5.73 10.00 -18.32
N CYS A 7 -4.49 10.44 -18.55
CA CYS A 7 -3.97 10.42 -19.92
C CYS A 7 -3.90 8.96 -20.36
N GLN A 8 -4.20 8.71 -21.63
CA GLN A 8 -3.73 7.47 -22.24
C GLN A 8 -2.21 7.43 -22.10
N PRO A 9 -1.61 6.30 -21.72
CA PRO A 9 -0.17 6.17 -21.74
C PRO A 9 0.32 6.51 -23.15
N PRO A 10 1.40 7.30 -23.30
CA PRO A 10 1.95 7.54 -24.63
C PRO A 10 2.27 6.19 -25.28
N PRO A 11 2.05 6.03 -26.60
CA PRO A 11 2.15 4.74 -27.31
C PRO A 11 3.56 4.11 -27.32
N TYR A 12 4.52 4.66 -26.58
CA TYR A 12 5.94 4.30 -26.59
C TYR A 12 6.49 3.79 -25.25
N TYR A 13 5.67 3.29 -24.33
CA TYR A 13 6.14 2.43 -23.23
C TYR A 13 6.04 0.93 -23.57
N GLY A 14 6.14 0.61 -24.86
CA GLY A 14 6.38 -0.74 -25.35
C GLY A 14 7.79 -0.83 -25.93
N THR A 15 8.56 -1.78 -25.42
CA THR A 15 9.79 -2.38 -25.97
C THR A 15 11.17 -1.75 -25.67
N TYR A 16 12.04 -2.66 -25.22
CA TYR A 16 13.51 -2.66 -25.01
C TYR A 16 14.02 -2.30 -23.59
N SER A 17 14.83 -3.15 -22.93
CA SER A 17 15.78 -4.12 -23.48
C SER A 17 15.94 -5.41 -22.64
N PRO A 18 16.18 -6.57 -23.29
CA PRO A 18 16.55 -7.82 -22.63
C PRO A 18 18.03 -7.78 -22.25
N PHE A 19 18.34 -8.03 -20.98
CA PHE A 19 19.69 -8.48 -20.64
C PHE A 19 19.85 -9.92 -21.20
N PRO A 20 20.89 -10.21 -22.00
CA PRO A 20 21.14 -11.56 -22.45
C PRO A 20 21.56 -12.42 -21.25
N PRO A 21 21.13 -13.70 -21.15
CA PRO A 21 21.71 -14.62 -20.18
C PRO A 21 23.16 -14.87 -20.58
N ALA A 22 24.09 -14.54 -19.69
CA ALA A 22 25.48 -14.93 -19.84
C ALA A 22 25.58 -16.46 -19.80
N LEU A 23 25.90 -17.07 -20.94
CA LEU A 23 26.41 -18.43 -21.04
C LEU A 23 27.73 -18.51 -20.27
N SER A 24 27.78 -19.29 -19.19
CA SER A 24 29.02 -19.80 -18.62
C SER A 24 28.94 -21.32 -18.61
N GLY A 25 29.75 -21.92 -19.49
CA GLY A 25 29.87 -23.37 -19.68
C GLY A 25 30.52 -24.06 -18.48
N GLY A 26 30.23 -25.35 -18.36
CA GLY A 26 30.46 -26.16 -17.17
C GLY A 26 31.90 -26.56 -16.88
N LEU A 27 32.06 -27.16 -15.70
CA LEU A 27 32.92 -28.31 -15.46
C LEU A 27 32.40 -29.11 -14.24
N THR A 28 32.62 -30.42 -14.34
CA THR A 28 31.96 -31.58 -13.73
C THR A 28 32.35 -31.94 -12.28
N ARG A 29 31.33 -32.34 -11.46
CA ARG A 29 31.13 -33.52 -10.54
C ARG A 29 32.34 -34.27 -9.90
N PRO A 30 32.15 -35.19 -8.88
CA PRO A 30 31.01 -35.52 -7.99
C PRO A 30 31.36 -35.87 -6.50
N TYR A 31 30.35 -36.15 -5.66
CA TYR A 31 30.18 -37.34 -4.77
C TYR A 31 29.72 -37.07 -3.31
N ALA A 32 28.59 -37.71 -2.93
CA ALA A 32 28.12 -38.22 -1.61
C ALA A 32 27.98 -37.27 -0.40
N ASP A 33 27.05 -37.40 0.57
CA ASP A 33 25.89 -38.28 0.83
C ASP A 33 25.20 -37.72 2.11
N SER A 34 23.96 -38.14 2.32
CA SER A 34 23.23 -38.30 3.60
C SER A 34 22.36 -37.16 4.17
N ALA A 35 21.16 -37.63 4.55
CA ALA A 35 20.27 -37.21 5.64
C ALA A 35 19.23 -36.10 5.38
N ASP A 36 18.09 -36.55 4.84
CA ASP A 36 16.84 -36.70 5.60
C ASP A 36 16.39 -35.48 6.45
N PHE A 37 15.50 -34.66 5.88
CA PHE A 37 14.39 -34.05 6.61
C PHE A 37 13.23 -33.86 5.63
N ASN A 38 12.09 -34.46 5.96
CA ASN A 38 10.80 -34.22 5.32
C ASN A 38 10.43 -32.73 5.41
N ALA A 39 10.85 -31.93 4.42
CA ALA A 39 10.25 -30.63 4.16
C ALA A 39 8.95 -30.89 3.38
N VAL A 40 7.86 -31.04 4.14
CA VAL A 40 6.52 -30.83 3.58
C VAL A 40 6.53 -29.40 3.04
N ASN A 41 6.57 -29.27 1.71
CA ASN A 41 6.34 -28.01 1.02
C ASN A 41 4.87 -27.64 1.26
N ASP A 42 4.60 -26.96 2.38
CA ASP A 42 3.38 -26.17 2.53
C ASP A 42 3.52 -24.89 1.70
N GLU A 43 3.59 -25.06 0.37
CA GLU A 43 3.21 -24.01 -0.57
C GLU A 43 1.69 -23.88 -0.55
N HIS A 44 1.15 -23.37 0.56
CA HIS A 44 -0.10 -22.66 0.52
C HIS A 44 0.25 -21.21 0.15
N PRO A 45 -0.12 -20.72 -1.05
CA PRO A 45 -0.14 -19.29 -1.29
C PRO A 45 -1.04 -18.70 -0.22
N SER A 46 -0.49 -17.89 0.67
CA SER A 46 -1.28 -17.17 1.66
C SER A 46 -2.20 -16.25 0.88
N LEU A 47 -3.45 -16.67 0.67
CA LEU A 47 -4.52 -15.94 -0.04
C LEU A 47 -4.84 -14.57 0.61
N PHE A 48 -4.19 -14.26 1.73
CA PHE A 48 -4.40 -13.07 2.56
C PHE A 48 -3.09 -12.39 2.98
N ALA A 49 -2.00 -12.63 2.25
CA ALA A 49 -0.80 -11.83 2.43
C ALA A 49 -1.05 -10.42 1.89
N ALA A 50 -0.69 -9.40 2.69
CA ALA A 50 -0.65 -8.04 2.18
C ALA A 50 0.29 -7.99 0.97
N PRO A 51 0.04 -7.12 -0.03
CA PRO A 51 0.93 -6.94 -1.15
C PRO A 51 2.35 -6.62 -0.65
N SER A 52 3.20 -7.66 -0.67
CA SER A 52 4.52 -7.69 -0.03
C SER A 52 5.61 -7.12 -0.93
N ASN A 53 5.25 -6.25 -1.86
CA ASN A 53 6.22 -5.58 -2.71
C ASN A 53 6.99 -4.59 -1.83
N LEU A 54 8.09 -5.04 -1.24
CA LEU A 54 9.08 -4.23 -0.49
C LEU A 54 9.83 -3.23 -1.39
N ARG A 55 9.40 -3.09 -2.64
CA ARG A 55 9.94 -2.20 -3.66
C ARG A 55 8.75 -1.53 -4.34
N GLU A 56 8.84 -0.22 -4.51
CA GLU A 56 7.82 0.56 -5.22
C GLU A 56 7.45 -0.13 -6.54
N ASN A 57 6.17 -0.44 -6.71
CA ASN A 57 5.70 -1.01 -7.95
C ASN A 57 5.67 0.08 -9.03
N LEU A 58 6.53 -0.08 -10.03
CA LEU A 58 6.66 0.83 -11.18
C LEU A 58 5.85 0.37 -12.38
N ASP A 59 4.96 -0.60 -12.19
CA ASP A 59 4.01 -0.97 -13.23
C ASP A 59 3.11 0.21 -13.57
N VAL A 60 2.95 0.47 -14.87
CA VAL A 60 2.09 1.55 -15.37
C VAL A 60 0.68 1.00 -15.59
N ILE A 61 -0.27 1.49 -14.81
CA ILE A 61 -1.67 1.11 -14.98
C ILE A 61 -2.25 1.72 -16.26
N GLN A 62 -3.18 1.00 -16.89
CA GLN A 62 -3.81 1.44 -18.13
C GLN A 62 -5.10 2.21 -17.87
N VAL A 63 -5.84 1.84 -16.81
CA VAL A 63 -7.11 2.47 -16.44
C VAL A 63 -7.08 2.85 -14.96
N ILE A 64 -7.54 4.06 -14.62
CA ILE A 64 -7.57 4.54 -13.22
C ILE A 64 -8.37 3.60 -12.30
N SER A 65 -9.41 2.97 -12.83
CA SER A 65 -10.21 2.01 -12.08
C SER A 65 -9.42 0.80 -11.60
N ASP A 66 -8.24 0.53 -12.16
CA ASP A 66 -7.36 -0.56 -11.71
C ASP A 66 -6.79 -0.28 -10.30
N LEU A 67 -6.78 0.99 -9.85
CA LEU A 67 -6.44 1.35 -8.47
C LEU A 67 -7.59 1.10 -7.48
N ASN A 68 -8.76 0.66 -7.94
CA ASN A 68 -9.87 0.32 -7.06
C ASN A 68 -9.56 -0.96 -6.27
N CYS A 69 -9.18 -0.77 -5.01
CA CYS A 69 -8.92 -1.84 -4.08
C CYS A 69 -10.16 -2.08 -3.20
N HIS A 70 -10.79 -3.26 -3.32
CA HIS A 70 -11.89 -3.67 -2.43
C HIS A 70 -11.41 -4.59 -1.31
N ARG A 71 -10.45 -5.47 -1.61
CA ARG A 71 -9.78 -6.37 -0.67
C ARG A 71 -8.30 -6.07 -0.70
N PHE A 72 -7.66 -5.90 0.45
CA PHE A 72 -6.22 -5.67 0.50
C PHE A 72 -5.48 -7.00 0.30
N ASP A 73 -5.27 -7.37 -0.95
CA ASP A 73 -4.57 -8.58 -1.36
C ASP A 73 -3.61 -8.30 -2.52
N SER A 74 -2.99 -9.35 -3.06
CA SER A 74 -2.00 -9.25 -4.15
C SER A 74 -2.56 -8.70 -5.47
N ASN A 75 -3.88 -8.63 -5.65
CA ASN A 75 -4.50 -8.02 -6.82
C ASN A 75 -4.64 -6.51 -6.69
N CYS A 76 -4.47 -5.95 -5.50
CA CYS A 76 -4.46 -4.50 -5.34
C CYS A 76 -3.17 -3.90 -5.87
N ARG A 77 -3.33 -2.85 -6.67
CA ARG A 77 -2.25 -2.04 -7.25
C ARG A 77 -1.71 -1.02 -6.23
N TRP A 78 -1.62 -1.44 -4.98
CA TRP A 78 -1.17 -0.66 -3.83
C TRP A 78 -0.15 -1.49 -3.06
N SER A 79 1.01 -0.91 -2.76
CA SER A 79 2.10 -1.60 -2.07
C SER A 79 2.66 -0.78 -0.92
N ASN A 80 3.25 -1.47 0.06
CA ASN A 80 4.13 -0.84 1.04
C ASN A 80 5.39 -0.28 0.36
N THR A 81 6.18 0.48 1.10
CA THR A 81 7.52 0.90 0.68
C THR A 81 8.55 0.47 1.71
N ASN A 82 9.83 0.57 1.35
CA ASN A 82 10.93 0.37 2.27
C ASN A 82 11.48 1.70 2.84
N GLU A 83 10.79 2.81 2.60
CA GLU A 83 11.18 4.15 3.05
C GLU A 83 10.62 4.50 4.44
N ASP A 84 9.62 3.75 4.92
CA ASP A 84 8.86 4.02 6.14
C ASP A 84 9.01 2.93 7.21
N GLU A 85 8.67 3.27 8.46
CA GLU A 85 8.88 2.39 9.61
C GLU A 85 7.79 1.33 9.78
N LEU A 86 6.58 1.57 9.24
CA LEU A 86 5.40 0.75 9.46
C LEU A 86 4.81 0.23 8.15
N ASP A 87 4.69 -1.10 8.05
CA ASP A 87 4.01 -1.75 6.94
C ASP A 87 2.49 -1.90 7.17
N TRP A 88 1.71 -1.60 6.13
CA TRP A 88 0.30 -1.96 6.04
C TRP A 88 0.14 -3.48 5.92
N LYS A 89 -0.77 -4.04 6.70
CA LYS A 89 -1.07 -5.48 6.77
C LYS A 89 -2.55 -5.74 6.48
N VAL A 90 -2.92 -6.99 6.28
CA VAL A 90 -4.34 -7.39 6.17
C VAL A 90 -4.89 -7.61 7.57
N LEU A 91 -6.09 -7.12 7.85
CA LEU A 91 -6.71 -7.20 9.17
C LEU A 91 -6.82 -8.65 9.68
N MET A 92 -7.33 -9.56 8.85
CA MET A 92 -7.50 -10.97 9.22
C MET A 92 -6.18 -11.69 9.53
N SER A 93 -5.05 -11.25 8.97
CA SER A 93 -3.72 -11.81 9.26
C SER A 93 -2.96 -11.03 10.34
N THR A 94 -3.63 -10.11 11.04
CA THR A 94 -3.04 -9.27 12.10
C THR A 94 -3.82 -9.43 13.42
N PRO A 95 -3.58 -10.50 14.20
CA PRO A 95 -4.28 -10.74 15.47
C PRO A 95 -4.14 -9.60 16.48
N GLU A 96 -3.03 -8.87 16.46
CA GLU A 96 -2.78 -7.74 17.35
C GLU A 96 -3.75 -6.56 17.14
N ALA A 97 -4.43 -6.52 15.99
CA ALA A 97 -5.43 -5.49 15.68
C ALA A 97 -6.81 -5.77 16.30
N GLU A 98 -7.12 -7.01 16.70
CA GLU A 98 -8.44 -7.41 17.18
C GLU A 98 -8.96 -6.54 18.35
N PRO A 99 -8.16 -6.25 19.40
CA PRO A 99 -8.62 -5.39 20.50
C PRO A 99 -8.93 -3.95 20.06
N LEU A 100 -8.26 -3.49 18.99
CA LEU A 100 -8.40 -2.12 18.47
C LEU A 100 -9.65 -1.97 17.60
N VAL A 101 -10.12 -3.04 16.95
CA VAL A 101 -11.38 -3.04 16.19
C VAL A 101 -12.56 -2.68 17.10
N SER A 102 -12.58 -3.22 18.31
CA SER A 102 -13.60 -2.89 19.33
C SER A 102 -13.52 -1.43 19.79
N ALA A 103 -12.33 -0.82 19.72
CA ALA A 103 -12.10 0.58 20.09
C ALA A 103 -12.43 1.58 18.96
N LEU A 104 -12.91 1.13 17.80
CA LEU A 104 -13.31 2.00 16.70
C LEU A 104 -14.63 2.74 16.96
N GLN A 105 -15.41 2.33 17.97
CA GLN A 105 -16.65 2.99 18.39
C GLN A 105 -17.63 3.27 17.22
N THR A 106 -17.78 2.30 16.30
CA THR A 106 -18.69 2.41 15.15
C THR A 106 -19.46 1.11 14.95
N ALA A 107 -20.66 1.21 14.39
CA ALA A 107 -21.47 0.05 14.00
C ALA A 107 -20.98 -0.58 12.68
N HIS A 108 -20.27 0.20 11.85
CA HIS A 108 -19.75 -0.26 10.56
C HIS A 108 -18.29 -0.68 10.74
N LEU A 109 -18.07 -1.95 11.10
CA LEU A 109 -16.72 -2.48 11.30
C LEU A 109 -16.00 -2.72 9.95
N PRO A 110 -14.65 -2.65 9.94
CA PRO A 110 -13.87 -3.00 8.75
C PRO A 110 -14.06 -4.48 8.37
N ASP A 111 -14.00 -4.76 7.07
CA ASP A 111 -13.99 -6.12 6.55
C ASP A 111 -12.68 -6.84 6.94
N ALA A 112 -12.71 -8.17 7.03
CA ALA A 112 -11.56 -9.01 7.30
C ALA A 112 -10.36 -8.77 6.36
N SER A 113 -10.64 -8.38 5.10
CA SER A 113 -9.64 -8.07 4.08
C SER A 113 -9.20 -6.60 4.08
N ALA A 114 -9.62 -5.78 5.04
CA ALA A 114 -9.20 -4.39 5.12
C ALA A 114 -7.70 -4.25 5.42
N ALA A 115 -7.09 -3.19 4.91
CA ALA A 115 -5.72 -2.82 5.28
C ALA A 115 -5.71 -2.22 6.69
N VAL A 116 -4.74 -2.64 7.51
CA VAL A 116 -4.52 -2.14 8.87
C VAL A 116 -3.07 -1.71 9.04
N LEU A 117 -2.88 -0.61 9.75
CA LEU A 117 -1.58 -0.11 10.18
C LEU A 117 -1.60 0.09 11.69
N LEU A 118 -0.64 -0.48 12.39
CA LEU A 118 -0.56 -0.43 13.84
C LEU A 118 0.67 0.38 14.25
N SER A 119 0.46 1.55 14.87
CA SER A 119 1.54 2.34 15.45
C SER A 119 1.77 1.98 16.92
N GLY A 120 3.04 1.84 17.30
CA GLY A 120 3.42 1.53 18.67
C GLY A 120 3.29 2.72 19.63
N ASN A 121 3.46 2.46 20.93
CA ASN A 121 3.41 3.49 21.97
C ASN A 121 4.72 4.27 22.17
N ARG A 122 5.80 3.87 21.50
CA ARG A 122 7.15 4.29 21.90
C ARG A 122 7.72 5.42 21.04
N ASN A 123 7.20 5.63 19.84
CA ASN A 123 7.78 6.54 18.86
C ASN A 123 6.75 7.54 18.34
N THR A 124 7.08 8.83 18.47
CA THR A 124 6.31 9.94 17.90
C THR A 124 6.58 10.17 16.42
N TYR A 125 7.43 9.34 15.81
CA TYR A 125 7.88 9.48 14.42
C TYR A 125 7.47 8.30 13.54
N ASP A 126 6.66 7.38 14.06
CA ASP A 126 6.20 6.24 13.27
C ASP A 126 5.36 6.74 12.07
N SER A 127 5.82 6.42 10.87
CA SER A 127 5.13 6.70 9.63
C SER A 127 4.93 5.42 8.82
N GLY A 128 3.87 5.42 8.01
CA GLY A 128 3.56 4.29 7.14
C GLY A 128 3.03 4.80 5.81
N GLN A 129 3.45 4.21 4.70
CA GLN A 129 3.00 4.63 3.36
C GLN A 129 2.45 3.47 2.55
N LEU A 130 1.29 3.72 1.93
CA LEU A 130 0.74 2.85 0.91
C LEU A 130 0.76 3.57 -0.42
N VAL A 131 1.45 3.01 -1.40
CA VAL A 131 1.77 3.66 -2.67
C VAL A 131 1.08 2.92 -3.81
N SER A 132 0.41 3.66 -4.68
CA SER A 132 -0.17 3.09 -5.88
C SER A 132 0.89 2.76 -6.91
N ASP A 133 0.56 1.84 -7.80
CA ASP A 133 1.23 1.71 -9.08
C ASP A 133 1.19 3.02 -9.90
N LEU A 134 2.00 3.10 -10.96
CA LEU A 134 2.17 4.31 -11.73
C LEU A 134 0.94 4.66 -12.57
N LEU A 135 0.44 5.87 -12.35
CA LEU A 135 -0.42 6.55 -13.29
C LEU A 135 0.45 7.19 -14.37
N PRO A 136 0.11 7.06 -15.66
CA PRO A 136 0.86 7.72 -16.74
C PRO A 136 0.95 9.24 -16.59
N CYS A 137 -0.10 9.86 -16.04
CA CYS A 137 -0.18 11.29 -15.77
C CYS A 137 -1.37 11.56 -14.81
N ILE A 138 -1.45 12.78 -14.27
CA ILE A 138 -2.63 13.29 -13.54
C ILE A 138 -2.93 14.72 -14.01
N VAL A 139 -3.45 14.86 -15.24
CA VAL A 139 -3.80 16.17 -15.84
C VAL A 139 -5.15 16.72 -15.41
N THR A 140 -6.02 15.88 -14.88
CA THR A 140 -7.29 16.30 -14.27
C THR A 140 -7.35 15.86 -12.81
N PRO A 141 -8.00 16.63 -11.92
CA PRO A 141 -8.17 16.23 -10.54
C PRO A 141 -8.88 14.88 -10.44
N LEU A 142 -8.25 13.92 -9.77
CA LEU A 142 -8.83 12.63 -9.48
C LEU A 142 -9.61 12.69 -8.17
N GLN A 143 -10.73 12.00 -8.12
CA GLN A 143 -11.51 11.82 -6.90
C GLN A 143 -11.22 10.45 -6.31
N LEU A 144 -10.91 10.41 -5.02
CA LEU A 144 -10.72 9.19 -4.26
C LEU A 144 -11.80 9.10 -3.20
N THR A 145 -12.56 8.02 -3.22
CA THR A 145 -13.45 7.59 -2.15
C THR A 145 -12.80 6.45 -1.36
N ALA A 146 -12.65 6.62 -0.05
CA ALA A 146 -12.18 5.56 0.84
C ALA A 146 -13.00 5.52 2.13
N THR A 147 -13.16 4.32 2.68
CA THR A 147 -13.71 4.12 4.02
C THR A 147 -12.54 3.87 4.95
N VAL A 148 -12.40 4.71 5.98
CA VAL A 148 -11.25 4.69 6.88
C VAL A 148 -11.76 4.61 8.31
N TRP A 149 -11.00 3.90 9.14
CA TRP A 149 -11.22 3.79 10.57
C TRP A 149 -9.99 4.28 11.32
N ARG A 150 -10.23 4.87 12.48
CA ARG A 150 -9.21 5.28 13.43
C ARG A 150 -9.69 4.97 14.83
N THR A 151 -8.81 4.41 15.65
CA THR A 151 -9.08 4.26 17.08
C THR A 151 -9.34 5.63 17.71
N SER A 152 -10.48 5.75 18.39
CA SER A 152 -10.83 7.00 19.06
C SER A 152 -9.87 7.27 20.21
N SER A 153 -9.60 8.55 20.48
CA SER A 153 -8.91 8.93 21.71
C SER A 153 -9.74 8.63 22.95
N ASP A 154 -10.99 8.15 22.87
CA ASP A 154 -11.91 7.99 24.02
C ASP A 154 -12.06 6.53 24.49
N GLY A 155 -11.12 5.65 24.16
CA GLY A 155 -11.14 4.23 24.54
C GLY A 155 -10.23 3.85 25.73
N PRO A 156 -10.45 2.70 26.40
CA PRO A 156 -9.69 2.28 27.58
C PRO A 156 -8.18 2.06 27.35
N PHE A 157 -7.73 2.02 26.10
CA PHE A 157 -6.31 1.94 25.70
C PHE A 157 -5.57 3.31 25.75
N GLN A 158 -6.26 4.36 26.20
CA GLN A 158 -5.87 5.77 26.21
C GLN A 158 -4.57 6.16 26.92
N GLN A 159 -4.12 5.43 27.95
CA GLN A 159 -3.08 5.99 28.84
C GLN A 159 -1.71 6.18 28.18
N GLN A 160 -1.53 5.73 26.93
CA GLN A 160 -0.22 5.68 26.30
C GLN A 160 -0.14 6.40 24.93
N GLN A 161 -1.27 6.69 24.25
CA GLN A 161 -1.27 7.37 22.94
C GLN A 161 -1.74 8.84 23.07
N LYS A 162 -0.78 9.76 23.23
CA LYS A 162 -1.04 11.22 23.34
C LYS A 162 -1.49 11.89 22.04
N GLN A 163 -1.39 11.22 20.90
CA GLN A 163 -1.67 11.80 19.59
C GLN A 163 -2.48 10.81 18.74
N GLN A 164 -3.59 11.27 18.16
CA GLN A 164 -4.38 10.45 17.25
C GLN A 164 -3.68 10.38 15.90
N PRO A 165 -3.63 9.20 15.26
CA PRO A 165 -3.02 9.09 13.96
C PRO A 165 -3.77 9.92 12.91
N ASN A 166 -3.01 10.50 11.99
CA ASN A 166 -3.53 11.25 10.86
C ASN A 166 -3.23 10.53 9.55
N LEU A 167 -4.16 10.68 8.60
CA LEU A 167 -4.01 10.16 7.25
C LEU A 167 -3.97 11.33 6.27
N LYS A 168 -3.01 11.29 5.35
CA LYS A 168 -2.93 12.19 4.20
C LYS A 168 -3.08 11.39 2.92
N ILE A 169 -3.71 12.02 1.93
CA ILE A 169 -3.67 11.58 0.55
C ILE A 169 -2.72 12.49 -0.21
N CYS A 170 -1.78 11.90 -0.94
CA CYS A 170 -0.76 12.63 -1.66
C CYS A 170 -0.63 12.15 -3.10
N SER A 171 0.06 12.96 -3.90
CA SER A 171 0.61 12.54 -5.19
C SER A 171 2.07 12.95 -5.29
N ARG A 172 2.87 12.16 -6.02
CA ARG A 172 4.27 12.48 -6.35
C ARG A 172 4.61 11.99 -7.75
N ASN A 173 5.45 12.73 -8.46
CA ASN A 173 6.07 12.23 -9.68
C ASN A 173 7.15 11.20 -9.35
N THR A 174 7.46 10.29 -10.28
CA THR A 174 8.54 9.32 -10.10
C THR A 174 9.88 10.00 -9.81
N HIS A 175 10.69 9.39 -8.94
CA HIS A 175 12.02 9.89 -8.55
C HIS A 175 12.04 11.28 -7.90
N GLN A 176 10.90 11.81 -7.44
CA GLN A 176 10.86 13.07 -6.67
C GLN A 176 10.60 12.80 -5.18
N PRO A 177 11.36 13.46 -4.28
CA PRO A 177 11.18 13.29 -2.84
C PRO A 177 9.95 14.04 -2.30
N TYR A 178 9.44 15.01 -3.05
CA TYR A 178 8.34 15.86 -2.61
C TYR A 178 7.00 15.30 -3.07
N SER A 179 6.06 15.22 -2.14
CA SER A 179 4.67 14.85 -2.41
C SER A 179 3.75 16.04 -2.08
N ASN A 180 2.79 16.31 -2.96
CA ASN A 180 1.71 17.26 -2.66
C ASN A 180 0.64 16.49 -1.89
N CYS A 181 0.20 17.00 -0.74
CA CYS A 181 -0.65 16.25 0.19
C CYS A 181 -1.83 17.08 0.71
N ASN A 182 -2.98 16.42 0.86
CA ASN A 182 -4.14 16.91 1.59
C ASN A 182 -4.43 16.00 2.79
N LEU A 183 -4.93 16.56 3.88
CA LEU A 183 -5.45 15.75 4.99
C LEU A 183 -6.67 14.95 4.50
N PHE A 184 -6.72 13.66 4.82
CA PHE A 184 -7.88 12.82 4.56
C PHE A 184 -8.81 12.87 5.79
N PRO A 185 -10.06 13.34 5.64
CA PRO A 185 -11.01 13.35 6.75
C PRO A 185 -11.42 11.93 7.11
N ILE A 186 -11.29 11.54 8.38
CA ILE A 186 -11.67 10.21 8.86
C ILE A 186 -13.02 10.30 9.57
N GLN A 187 -13.98 9.52 9.06
CA GLN A 187 -15.27 9.28 9.68
C GLN A 187 -15.46 7.76 9.77
N ASN A 188 -15.32 7.19 10.96
CA ASN A 188 -15.20 5.74 11.15
C ASN A 188 -16.34 4.95 10.49
N GLY A 189 -16.00 4.22 9.42
CA GLY A 189 -16.93 3.37 8.68
C GLY A 189 -17.83 4.11 7.69
N ILE A 190 -17.64 5.41 7.48
CA ILE A 190 -18.37 6.21 6.50
C ILE A 190 -17.44 6.48 5.30
N PRO A 191 -17.84 6.14 4.07
CA PRO A 191 -17.07 6.46 2.87
C PRO A 191 -16.91 7.98 2.70
N VAL A 192 -15.68 8.44 2.55
CA VAL A 192 -15.36 9.86 2.34
C VAL A 192 -14.70 10.03 0.98
N THR A 193 -15.14 11.04 0.22
CA THR A 193 -14.57 11.39 -1.09
C THR A 193 -13.76 12.67 -1.01
N VAL A 194 -12.53 12.64 -1.52
CA VAL A 194 -11.60 13.77 -1.56
C VAL A 194 -10.98 13.92 -2.94
N ASN A 195 -10.51 15.12 -3.25
CA ASN A 195 -9.68 15.35 -4.43
C ASN A 195 -8.23 14.99 -4.11
N ILE A 196 -7.63 14.17 -4.97
CA ILE A 196 -6.20 13.89 -4.93
C ILE A 196 -5.48 15.18 -5.38
N PRO A 197 -4.55 15.73 -4.58
CA PRO A 197 -3.77 16.89 -5.02
C PRO A 197 -3.00 16.54 -6.29
N GLY A 198 -2.90 17.47 -7.25
CA GLY A 198 -2.11 17.24 -8.46
C GLY A 198 -0.61 17.09 -8.13
N PRO A 199 0.13 16.25 -8.85
CA PRO A 199 1.57 16.13 -8.68
C PRO A 199 2.25 17.40 -9.20
N ARG A 200 3.56 17.55 -8.95
CA ARG A 200 4.31 18.74 -9.36
C ARG A 200 4.27 18.97 -10.87
N ASP A 201 4.44 17.89 -11.63
CA ASP A 201 4.25 17.86 -13.06
C ASP A 201 3.06 16.93 -13.40
N PRO A 202 1.91 17.48 -13.80
CA PRO A 202 0.72 16.68 -14.09
C PRO A 202 0.83 15.82 -15.35
N THR A 203 1.83 16.07 -16.20
CA THR A 203 1.99 15.41 -17.51
C THR A 203 2.93 14.21 -17.49
N THR A 204 3.66 14.00 -16.41
CA THR A 204 4.60 12.89 -16.25
C THR A 204 4.06 11.81 -15.30
N PRO A 205 4.63 10.58 -15.34
CA PRO A 205 4.20 9.50 -14.47
C PRO A 205 4.22 9.89 -12.99
N ALA A 206 3.16 9.50 -12.29
CA ALA A 206 2.95 9.85 -10.89
C ALA A 206 2.32 8.69 -10.12
N GLN A 207 2.54 8.69 -8.80
CA GLN A 207 1.91 7.76 -7.85
C GLN A 207 0.97 8.53 -6.93
N VAL A 208 -0.05 7.84 -6.44
CA VAL A 208 -0.91 8.28 -5.35
C VAL A 208 -0.48 7.57 -4.08
N LEU A 209 -0.47 8.27 -2.95
CA LEU A 209 0.02 7.75 -1.68
C LEU A 209 -0.97 8.02 -0.56
N PHE A 210 -1.28 6.99 0.21
CA PHE A 210 -1.77 7.18 1.57
C PHE A 210 -0.57 7.29 2.51
N LYS A 211 -0.45 8.42 3.21
CA LYS A 211 0.60 8.63 4.21
C LYS A 211 -0.01 8.71 5.60
N PHE A 212 0.41 7.80 6.46
CA PHE A 212 0.10 7.79 7.88
C PHE A 212 1.21 8.46 8.67
N TYR A 213 0.85 9.21 9.70
CA TYR A 213 1.77 9.74 10.70
C TYR A 213 1.04 10.02 12.01
N ASN A 214 1.76 9.92 13.12
CA ASN A 214 1.29 10.31 14.44
C ASN A 214 1.51 11.80 14.72
#